data_AF-A0A1Q4VM42-F1
#
_entry.id   AF-A0A1Q4VM42-F1
#
_cell.length_a   1.000
_cell.length_b   1.000
_cell.length_c   1.000
_cell.angle_alpha   90.00
_cell.angle_beta   90.00
_cell.angle_gamma   90.00
#
_symmetry.space_group_name_H-M   'P 1'
#
loop_
_entity.id
_entity.type
_entity.pdbx_description
1 polymer ?
#
loop_
_entity_poly.entity_id
_entity_poly.type
_entity_poly.pdbx_seq_one_letter_code
_entity_poly.pdbx_strand_id
1 'polypeptide(L)'
;MSAGTTAPPQPGEGDLCMHNDWFESGWPHVLPSHQAMWMAMLFSTATVRQLEGDLDTIAVQVFGDDPGRTPRGLGDQGLESPVAWLDEESLEAAGSQEEAAEITEDARVHRRRCEESLRAAGFPVPATVRELAAVMERLGITHRSGGYWSMPDRFPRPEDVLPLSGEIADSLLGLRKFQAVDPVERALLDYATHTLGSPAQFSTSLQRLERATGFDADELRAALDHLVSRDGEIQLHRGQPPAVIAAKDLTVHSRFQITLDWAGIDEARSPVVHVD
;
A
#
# COMPACT_ATOMS: atom_id res chain seq x y z
N MET A 1 -29.04 11.06 -34.58
CA MET A 1 -27.94 10.38 -33.89
C MET A 1 -26.67 11.09 -34.29
N SER A 2 -26.25 12.08 -33.52
CA SER A 2 -25.01 12.80 -33.77
C SER A 2 -23.89 12.06 -33.07
N ALA A 3 -22.96 11.51 -33.84
CA ALA A 3 -21.67 11.07 -33.33
C ALA A 3 -20.96 12.30 -32.76
N GLY A 4 -20.89 12.40 -31.44
CA GLY A 4 -20.03 13.37 -30.79
C GLY A 4 -18.60 12.95 -31.06
N THR A 5 -17.95 13.62 -32.01
CA THR A 5 -16.49 13.59 -32.13
C THR A 5 -15.94 14.28 -30.89
N THR A 6 -15.69 13.50 -29.83
CA THR A 6 -14.80 13.94 -28.75
C THR A 6 -13.42 14.12 -29.38
N ALA A 7 -12.93 15.35 -29.38
CA ALA A 7 -11.55 15.62 -29.73
C ALA A 7 -10.64 14.72 -28.87
N PRO A 8 -9.51 14.23 -29.41
CA PRO A 8 -8.53 13.53 -28.59
C PRO A 8 -8.16 14.44 -27.41
N PRO A 9 -8.07 13.89 -26.18
CA PRO A 9 -7.74 14.68 -25.00
C PRO A 9 -6.43 15.42 -25.24
N GLN A 10 -6.35 16.70 -24.84
CA GLN A 10 -5.11 17.44 -24.97
C GLN A 10 -4.06 16.88 -24.01
N PRO A 11 -2.75 17.10 -24.28
CA PRO A 11 -1.70 16.75 -23.35
C PRO A 11 -1.97 17.35 -21.96
N GLY A 12 -1.87 16.53 -20.92
CA GLY A 12 -2.14 16.95 -19.55
C GLY A 12 -3.64 17.14 -19.22
N GLU A 13 -4.56 16.68 -20.06
CA GLU A 13 -5.99 16.60 -19.72
C GLU A 13 -6.42 15.19 -19.29
N GLY A 14 -7.32 15.14 -18.30
CA GLY A 14 -7.98 13.93 -17.82
C GLY A 14 -7.33 13.30 -16.57
N ASP A 15 -8.11 12.48 -15.87
CA ASP A 15 -7.71 11.89 -14.60
C ASP A 15 -6.50 10.94 -14.74
N LEU A 16 -5.61 11.02 -13.76
CA LEU A 16 -4.50 10.08 -13.63
C LEU A 16 -5.01 8.75 -13.09
N CYS A 17 -4.49 7.66 -13.64
CA CYS A 17 -4.78 6.32 -13.17
C CYS A 17 -3.69 5.85 -12.21
N MET A 18 -4.06 5.11 -11.17
CA MET A 18 -3.14 4.37 -10.32
C MET A 18 -3.37 2.87 -10.51
N HIS A 19 -2.29 2.10 -10.61
CA HIS A 19 -2.39 0.64 -10.67
C HIS A 19 -2.90 0.09 -9.33
N ASN A 20 -3.92 -0.78 -9.36
CA ASN A 20 -4.52 -1.35 -8.15
C ASN A 20 -3.50 -2.07 -7.27
N ASP A 21 -2.49 -2.68 -7.90
CA ASP A 21 -1.46 -3.45 -7.20
C ASP A 21 -0.33 -2.56 -6.62
N TRP A 22 -0.32 -1.24 -6.82
CA TRP A 22 0.80 -0.38 -6.39
C TRP A 22 1.04 -0.46 -4.87
N PHE A 23 0.02 -0.13 -4.08
CA PHE A 23 0.13 -0.20 -2.62
C PHE A 23 0.24 -1.63 -2.13
N GLU A 24 -0.48 -2.56 -2.78
CA GLU A 24 -0.47 -3.96 -2.39
C GLU A 24 0.88 -4.63 -2.64
N SER A 25 1.58 -4.26 -3.70
CA SER A 25 2.83 -4.90 -4.12
C SER A 25 3.98 -4.76 -3.14
N GLY A 26 3.95 -3.76 -2.24
CA GLY A 26 5.06 -3.46 -1.32
C GLY A 26 6.19 -2.64 -1.94
N TRP A 27 6.13 -2.29 -3.23
CA TRP A 27 7.09 -1.37 -3.86
C TRP A 27 7.23 -0.01 -3.15
N PRO A 28 6.18 0.58 -2.53
CA PRO A 28 6.32 1.81 -1.73
C PRO A 28 7.27 1.68 -0.53
N HIS A 29 7.51 0.46 -0.02
CA HIS A 29 8.46 0.22 1.08
C HIS A 29 9.89 -0.02 0.60
N VAL A 30 10.14 0.01 -0.72
CA VAL A 30 11.44 -0.30 -1.30
C VAL A 30 11.94 0.83 -2.19
N LEU A 31 11.10 1.40 -3.04
CA LEU A 31 11.46 2.48 -3.97
C LEU A 31 11.28 3.88 -3.33
N PRO A 32 11.82 4.95 -3.94
CA PRO A 32 11.54 6.33 -3.50
C PRO A 32 10.06 6.64 -3.67
N SER A 33 9.32 6.70 -2.55
CA SER A 33 7.86 6.51 -2.53
C SER A 33 7.11 7.48 -3.43
N HIS A 34 7.41 8.78 -3.35
CA HIS A 34 6.68 9.81 -4.10
C HIS A 34 6.97 9.74 -5.60
N GLN A 35 8.25 9.73 -5.99
CA GLN A 35 8.61 9.71 -7.41
C GLN A 35 8.25 8.37 -8.06
N ALA A 36 8.46 7.25 -7.38
CA ALA A 36 8.06 5.95 -7.92
C ALA A 36 6.53 5.84 -8.05
N MET A 37 5.76 6.45 -7.13
CA MET A 37 4.31 6.57 -7.24
C MET A 37 3.89 7.41 -8.46
N TRP A 38 4.51 8.58 -8.68
CA TRP A 38 4.24 9.38 -9.88
C TRP A 38 4.58 8.64 -11.17
N MET A 39 5.68 7.88 -11.19
CA MET A 39 6.02 7.02 -12.33
C MET A 39 5.00 5.89 -12.52
N ALA A 40 4.53 5.27 -11.44
CA ALA A 40 3.46 4.27 -11.51
C ALA A 40 2.18 4.88 -12.08
N MET A 41 1.81 6.11 -11.71
CA MET A 41 0.66 6.83 -12.26
C MET A 41 0.85 7.16 -13.75
N LEU A 42 2.05 7.59 -14.14
CA LEU A 42 2.40 7.85 -15.54
C LEU A 42 2.19 6.57 -16.38
N PHE A 43 2.81 5.46 -15.97
CA PHE A 43 2.72 4.20 -16.71
C PHE A 43 1.32 3.60 -16.69
N SER A 44 0.59 3.71 -15.58
CA SER A 44 -0.80 3.26 -15.48
C SER A 44 -1.69 4.03 -16.46
N THR A 45 -1.52 5.35 -16.49
CA THR A 45 -2.27 6.23 -17.40
C THR A 45 -1.92 5.95 -18.85
N ALA A 46 -0.63 5.77 -19.16
CA ALA A 46 -0.18 5.38 -20.49
C ALA A 46 -0.74 4.03 -20.93
N THR A 47 -0.80 3.05 -20.02
CA THR A 47 -1.37 1.71 -20.26
C THR A 47 -2.86 1.79 -20.55
N VAL A 48 -3.63 2.46 -19.70
CA VAL A 48 -5.10 2.58 -19.84
C VAL A 48 -5.47 3.34 -21.11
N ARG A 49 -4.73 4.40 -21.43
CA ARG A 49 -4.98 5.24 -22.61
C ARG A 49 -4.31 4.72 -23.88
N GLN A 50 -3.55 3.61 -23.79
CA GLN A 50 -2.79 3.02 -24.91
C GLN A 50 -1.88 4.05 -25.61
N LEU A 51 -1.14 4.83 -24.81
CA LEU A 51 -0.28 5.88 -25.34
C LEU A 51 0.97 5.30 -26.00
N GLU A 52 1.31 5.85 -27.16
CA GLU A 52 2.50 5.51 -27.93
C GLU A 52 3.60 6.56 -27.69
N GLY A 53 4.85 6.11 -27.61
CA GLY A 53 6.02 7.00 -27.52
C GLY A 53 7.14 6.46 -26.66
N ASP A 54 8.20 7.24 -26.55
CA ASP A 54 9.21 7.08 -25.49
C ASP A 54 8.74 7.73 -24.18
N LEU A 55 9.59 7.68 -23.16
CA LEU A 55 9.26 8.17 -21.82
C LEU A 55 8.92 9.66 -21.82
N ASP A 56 9.68 10.48 -22.54
CA ASP A 56 9.45 11.91 -22.66
C ASP A 56 8.10 12.18 -23.34
N THR A 57 7.83 11.47 -24.42
CA THR A 57 6.60 11.61 -25.18
C THR A 57 5.37 11.28 -24.34
N ILE A 58 5.39 10.22 -23.53
CA ILE A 58 4.25 9.90 -22.65
C ILE A 58 4.18 10.83 -21.43
N ALA A 59 5.31 11.29 -20.90
CA ALA A 59 5.33 12.24 -19.79
C ALA A 59 4.65 13.55 -20.19
N VAL A 60 4.96 14.07 -21.39
CA VAL A 60 4.29 15.23 -21.97
C VAL A 60 2.80 14.97 -22.20
N GLN A 61 2.43 13.81 -22.77
CA GLN A 61 1.01 13.50 -23.01
C GLN A 61 0.20 13.42 -21.70
N VAL A 62 0.79 12.93 -20.62
CA VAL A 62 0.09 12.69 -19.35
C VAL A 62 0.14 13.90 -18.40
N PHE A 63 1.29 14.55 -18.26
CA PHE A 63 1.48 15.67 -17.34
C PHE A 63 1.40 17.05 -18.03
N GLY A 64 1.50 17.08 -19.36
CA GLY A 64 1.59 18.31 -20.14
C GLY A 64 3.01 18.85 -20.25
N ASP A 65 3.17 19.89 -21.06
CA ASP A 65 4.43 20.64 -21.25
C ASP A 65 4.56 21.84 -20.31
N ASP A 66 3.53 22.14 -19.53
CA ASP A 66 3.48 23.30 -18.64
C ASP A 66 4.20 22.97 -17.32
N PRO A 67 5.30 23.69 -16.97
CA PRO A 67 6.02 23.49 -15.71
C PRO A 67 5.13 23.60 -14.47
N GLY A 68 4.03 24.35 -14.53
CA GLY A 68 3.06 24.46 -13.43
C GLY A 68 2.10 23.28 -13.29
N ARG A 69 2.06 22.37 -14.28
CA ARG A 69 1.24 21.15 -14.28
C ARG A 69 2.03 19.89 -13.94
N THR A 70 3.36 19.92 -14.08
CA THR A 70 4.22 18.84 -13.61
C THR A 70 3.99 18.63 -12.12
N PRO A 71 3.67 17.40 -11.67
CA PRO A 71 3.54 17.12 -10.26
C PRO A 71 4.79 17.56 -9.50
N ARG A 72 4.61 18.35 -8.42
CA ARG A 72 5.74 18.79 -7.56
C ARG A 72 6.62 17.63 -7.12
N GLY A 73 6.02 16.47 -6.89
CA GLY A 73 6.73 15.24 -6.51
C GLY A 73 7.66 14.67 -7.59
N LEU A 74 7.66 15.14 -8.83
CA LEU A 74 8.68 14.81 -9.84
C LEU A 74 9.91 15.74 -9.78
N GLY A 75 9.83 16.84 -9.03
CA GLY A 75 10.88 17.86 -8.93
C GLY A 75 10.95 18.83 -10.11
N ASP A 76 11.73 19.89 -9.94
CA ASP A 76 11.77 21.06 -10.83
C ASP A 76 12.32 20.78 -12.25
N GLN A 77 13.01 19.65 -12.45
CA GLN A 77 13.62 19.26 -13.72
C GLN A 77 12.87 18.10 -14.39
N GLY A 78 11.67 17.75 -13.91
CA GLY A 78 10.86 16.66 -14.43
C GLY A 78 11.61 15.32 -14.38
N LEU A 79 11.76 14.65 -15.53
CA LEU A 79 12.44 13.36 -15.61
C LEU A 79 13.94 13.42 -15.29
N GLU A 80 14.57 14.59 -15.41
CA GLU A 80 15.99 14.78 -15.06
C GLU A 80 16.20 15.16 -13.59
N SER A 81 15.10 15.36 -12.84
CA SER A 81 15.21 15.66 -11.41
C SER A 81 15.95 14.54 -10.69
N PRO A 82 16.81 14.90 -9.71
CA PRO A 82 17.41 13.93 -8.82
C PRO A 82 16.35 13.10 -8.10
N VAL A 83 16.71 11.87 -7.76
CA VAL A 83 15.83 11.03 -6.95
C VAL A 83 15.68 11.63 -5.55
N ALA A 84 14.46 11.99 -5.18
CA ALA A 84 14.10 12.53 -3.88
C ALA A 84 13.66 11.40 -2.93
N TRP A 85 14.32 11.35 -1.78
CA TRP A 85 14.05 10.38 -0.71
C TRP A 85 13.40 11.00 0.52
N LEU A 86 13.61 12.31 0.66
CA LEU A 86 13.08 13.12 1.72
C LEU A 86 11.95 13.94 1.12
N ASP A 87 10.78 13.83 1.73
CA ASP A 87 9.63 14.64 1.37
C ASP A 87 9.72 15.98 2.11
N GLU A 88 9.82 17.07 1.34
CA GLU A 88 9.92 18.42 1.89
C GLU A 88 8.64 18.81 2.62
N GLU A 89 7.47 18.36 2.14
CA GLU A 89 6.18 18.62 2.79
C GLU A 89 6.12 17.97 4.18
N SER A 90 6.61 16.73 4.31
CA SER A 90 6.74 16.05 5.59
C SER A 90 7.67 16.79 6.56
N LEU A 91 8.77 17.37 6.09
CA LEU A 91 9.66 18.17 6.93
C LEU A 91 9.04 19.50 7.36
N GLU A 92 8.31 20.17 6.46
CA GLU A 92 7.60 21.41 6.75
C GLU A 92 6.48 21.18 7.78
N ALA A 93 5.84 20.01 7.73
CA ALA A 93 4.78 19.61 8.64
C ALA A 93 5.28 19.16 10.02
N ALA A 94 6.58 18.90 10.20
CA ALA A 94 7.14 18.39 11.45
C ALA A 94 6.87 19.37 12.62
N GLY A 95 6.21 18.88 13.67
CA GLY A 95 5.83 19.66 14.85
C GLY A 95 6.99 19.95 15.80
N SER A 96 8.13 19.27 15.61
CA SER A 96 9.33 19.45 16.44
C SER A 96 10.63 19.19 15.68
N GLN A 97 11.76 19.62 16.26
CA GLN A 97 13.09 19.30 15.74
C GLN A 97 13.44 17.82 15.84
N GLU A 98 12.89 17.12 16.85
CA GLU A 98 13.09 15.68 17.04
C GLU A 98 12.39 14.90 15.93
N GLU A 99 11.13 15.22 15.66
CA GLU A 99 10.34 14.64 14.56
C GLU A 99 10.98 14.90 13.19
N ALA A 100 11.45 16.12 12.93
CA ALA A 100 12.16 16.42 11.68
C ALA A 100 13.47 15.61 11.53
N ALA A 101 14.17 15.35 12.64
CA ALA A 101 15.36 14.52 12.64
C ALA A 101 15.04 13.04 12.39
N GLU A 102 13.93 12.53 12.95
CA GLU A 102 13.42 11.18 12.68
C GLU A 102 13.07 11.01 11.20
N ILE A 103 12.27 11.91 10.61
CA ILE A 103 11.91 11.90 9.18
C ILE A 103 13.17 11.88 8.29
N THR A 104 14.16 12.71 8.64
CA THR A 104 15.42 12.77 7.89
C THR A 104 16.22 11.47 7.98
N GLU A 105 16.31 10.88 9.17
CA GLU A 105 17.02 9.62 9.39
C GLU A 105 16.30 8.46 8.69
N ASP A 106 14.98 8.40 8.76
CA ASP A 106 14.16 7.40 8.08
C ASP A 106 14.35 7.47 6.56
N ALA A 107 14.30 8.67 5.98
CA ALA A 107 14.59 8.87 4.55
C ALA A 107 16.00 8.39 4.17
N ARG A 108 17.01 8.69 5.00
CA ARG A 108 18.40 8.26 4.78
C ARG A 108 18.56 6.75 4.86
N VAL A 109 17.89 6.13 5.84
CA VAL A 109 17.91 4.69 6.06
C VAL A 109 17.18 3.96 4.93
N HIS A 110 16.00 4.45 4.54
CA HIS A 110 15.21 3.94 3.41
C HIS A 110 16.02 3.97 2.12
N ARG A 111 16.61 5.13 1.80
CA ARG A 111 17.53 5.30 0.67
C ARG A 111 18.62 4.24 0.68
N ARG A 112 19.39 4.14 1.77
CA ARG A 112 20.50 3.20 1.88
C ARG A 112 20.05 1.77 1.57
N ARG A 113 18.93 1.33 2.16
CA ARG A 113 18.42 -0.03 1.98
C ARG A 113 17.99 -0.32 0.54
N CYS A 114 17.32 0.62 -0.11
CA CYS A 114 16.98 0.51 -1.52
C CYS A 114 18.25 0.38 -2.38
N GLU A 115 19.20 1.30 -2.19
CA GLU A 115 20.44 1.31 -2.97
C GLU A 115 21.24 0.01 -2.77
N GLU A 116 21.32 -0.52 -1.54
CA GLU A 116 21.94 -1.80 -1.24
C GLU A 116 21.24 -2.96 -1.96
N SER A 117 19.90 -3.01 -1.90
CA SER A 117 19.09 -4.06 -2.53
C SER A 117 19.26 -4.05 -4.06
N LEU A 118 19.21 -2.86 -4.68
CA LEU A 118 19.42 -2.70 -6.12
C LEU A 118 20.83 -3.15 -6.53
N ARG A 119 21.88 -2.69 -5.81
CA ARG A 119 23.27 -3.08 -6.10
C ARG A 119 23.48 -4.58 -5.97
N ALA A 120 22.93 -5.20 -4.92
CA ALA A 120 23.05 -6.63 -4.68
C ALA A 120 22.37 -7.49 -5.76
N ALA A 121 21.28 -6.99 -6.35
CA ALA A 121 20.63 -7.61 -7.50
C ALA A 121 21.28 -7.27 -8.87
N GLY A 122 22.32 -6.43 -8.91
CA GLY A 122 22.96 -5.99 -10.16
C GLY A 122 22.16 -4.94 -10.95
N PHE A 123 21.24 -4.24 -10.31
CA PHE A 123 20.58 -3.06 -10.86
C PHE A 123 21.39 -1.79 -10.59
N PRO A 124 21.37 -0.81 -11.51
CA PRO A 124 21.92 0.51 -11.23
C PRO A 124 21.10 1.20 -10.14
N VAL A 125 21.77 2.01 -9.33
CA VAL A 125 21.08 2.91 -8.41
C VAL A 125 20.66 4.15 -9.20
N PRO A 126 19.36 4.48 -9.26
CA PRO A 126 18.90 5.61 -10.04
C PRO A 126 19.30 6.93 -9.38
N ALA A 127 20.00 7.78 -10.13
CA ALA A 127 20.33 9.14 -9.75
C ALA A 127 19.22 10.12 -10.14
N THR A 128 18.47 9.83 -11.21
CA THR A 128 17.37 10.66 -11.73
C THR A 128 16.05 9.90 -11.83
N VAL A 129 14.94 10.62 -11.96
CA VAL A 129 13.60 10.05 -12.21
C VAL A 129 13.58 9.20 -13.48
N ARG A 130 14.29 9.61 -14.54
CA ARG A 130 14.45 8.81 -15.76
C ARG A 130 15.14 7.48 -15.49
N GLU A 131 16.21 7.50 -14.71
CA GLU A 131 16.91 6.27 -14.34
C GLU A 131 16.03 5.39 -13.45
N LEU A 132 15.21 5.98 -12.57
CA LEU A 132 14.22 5.26 -11.78
C LEU A 132 13.20 4.56 -12.68
N ALA A 133 12.70 5.24 -13.72
CA ALA A 133 11.81 4.66 -14.73
C ALA A 133 12.44 3.43 -15.40
N ALA A 134 13.71 3.52 -15.79
CA ALA A 134 14.45 2.40 -16.38
C ALA A 134 14.67 1.25 -15.38
N VAL A 135 14.89 1.55 -14.09
CA VAL A 135 14.94 0.52 -13.04
C VAL A 135 13.59 -0.16 -12.88
N MET A 136 12.48 0.59 -12.85
CA MET A 136 11.13 0.00 -12.77
C MET A 136 10.81 -0.91 -13.96
N GLU A 137 11.25 -0.56 -15.17
CA GLU A 137 11.13 -1.42 -16.34
C GLU A 137 11.93 -2.72 -16.17
N ARG A 138 13.19 -2.62 -15.70
CA ARG A 138 14.06 -3.79 -15.43
C ARG A 138 13.55 -4.68 -14.30
N LEU A 139 12.83 -4.11 -13.33
CA LEU A 139 12.17 -4.84 -12.26
C LEU A 139 10.87 -5.51 -12.71
N GLY A 140 10.40 -5.24 -13.94
CA GLY A 140 9.16 -5.82 -14.48
C GLY A 140 7.88 -5.14 -13.98
N ILE A 141 7.98 -3.92 -13.44
CA ILE A 141 6.81 -3.13 -13.00
C ILE A 141 6.12 -2.48 -14.21
N THR A 142 6.88 -2.19 -15.26
CA THR A 142 6.39 -1.65 -16.53
C THR A 142 7.12 -2.31 -17.68
N HIS A 143 6.52 -2.30 -18.86
CA HIS A 143 7.07 -2.86 -20.07
C HIS A 143 6.82 -1.92 -21.25
N ARG A 144 7.78 -1.87 -22.16
CA ARG A 144 7.61 -1.22 -23.46
C ARG A 144 7.63 -2.25 -24.58
N SER A 145 6.56 -2.32 -25.36
CA SER A 145 6.46 -3.22 -26.51
C SER A 145 5.76 -2.52 -27.68
N GLY A 146 6.34 -2.62 -28.87
CA GLY A 146 5.75 -2.03 -30.07
C GLY A 146 5.51 -0.51 -30.01
N GLY A 147 6.27 0.22 -29.19
CA GLY A 147 6.10 1.66 -28.98
C GLY A 147 5.11 2.04 -27.87
N TYR A 148 4.38 1.07 -27.30
CA TYR A 148 3.41 1.28 -26.23
C TYR A 148 3.99 0.90 -24.86
N TRP A 149 3.50 1.58 -23.84
CA TRP A 149 3.77 1.24 -22.44
C TRP A 149 2.63 0.42 -21.86
N SER A 150 2.98 -0.62 -21.11
CA SER A 150 2.03 -1.51 -20.46
C SER A 150 2.53 -1.91 -19.08
N MET A 151 1.62 -2.15 -18.15
CA MET A 151 1.89 -2.71 -16.83
C MET A 151 1.29 -4.11 -16.73
N PRO A 152 1.92 -5.06 -16.02
CA PRO A 152 1.35 -6.38 -15.80
C PRO A 152 0.16 -6.30 -14.83
N ASP A 153 -0.80 -7.23 -14.94
CA ASP A 153 -1.99 -7.30 -14.07
C ASP A 153 -1.63 -7.39 -12.57
N ARG A 154 -0.47 -8.00 -12.27
CA ARG A 154 0.14 -8.07 -10.94
C ARG A 154 1.61 -7.72 -11.07
N PHE A 155 2.09 -6.84 -10.20
CA PHE A 155 3.50 -6.53 -10.14
C PHE A 155 4.28 -7.72 -9.58
N PRO A 156 5.53 -7.93 -10.04
CA PRO A 156 6.45 -8.79 -9.32
C PRO A 156 6.62 -8.22 -7.92
N ARG A 157 6.68 -9.10 -6.92
CA ARG A 157 6.89 -8.68 -5.53
C ARG A 157 8.35 -8.30 -5.33
N PRO A 158 8.67 -7.26 -4.54
CA PRO A 158 10.05 -6.88 -4.26
C PRO A 158 10.87 -8.06 -3.73
N GLU A 159 10.30 -8.89 -2.86
CA GLU A 159 10.97 -10.06 -2.27
C GLU A 159 11.30 -11.17 -3.27
N ASP A 160 10.65 -11.19 -4.44
CA ASP A 160 10.90 -12.19 -5.49
C ASP A 160 12.02 -11.74 -6.46
N VAL A 161 12.28 -10.43 -6.55
CA VAL A 161 13.20 -9.86 -7.55
C VAL A 161 14.40 -9.12 -6.95
N LEU A 162 14.37 -8.80 -5.66
CA LEU A 162 15.48 -8.15 -4.94
C LEU A 162 15.90 -8.97 -3.71
N PRO A 163 17.21 -9.07 -3.42
CA PRO A 163 17.70 -9.56 -2.14
C PRO A 163 17.49 -8.46 -1.09
N LEU A 164 16.40 -8.56 -0.34
CA LEU A 164 16.02 -7.56 0.66
C LEU A 164 16.77 -7.77 1.98
N SER A 165 17.07 -6.67 2.67
CA SER A 165 17.58 -6.73 4.05
C SER A 165 16.51 -7.25 5.00
N GLY A 166 16.92 -7.83 6.15
CA GLY A 166 16.01 -8.48 7.10
C GLY A 166 14.84 -7.59 7.53
N GLU A 167 15.09 -6.31 7.79
CA GLU A 167 14.04 -5.38 8.23
C GLU A 167 13.01 -5.02 7.15
N ILE A 168 13.44 -4.89 5.88
CA ILE A 168 12.49 -4.69 4.76
C ILE A 168 11.71 -5.98 4.54
N ALA A 169 12.39 -7.14 4.57
CA ALA A 169 11.72 -8.42 4.43
C ALA A 169 10.69 -8.66 5.54
N ASP A 170 11.00 -8.29 6.78
CA ASP A 170 10.08 -8.38 7.92
C ASP A 170 8.90 -7.41 7.77
N SER A 171 9.16 -6.17 7.33
CA SER A 171 8.11 -5.18 7.02
C SER A 171 7.16 -5.68 5.94
N LEU A 172 7.69 -6.21 4.84
CA LEU A 172 6.89 -6.78 3.76
C LEU A 172 6.13 -8.03 4.21
N LEU A 173 6.74 -8.89 5.03
CA LEU A 173 6.05 -10.04 5.60
C LEU A 173 4.87 -9.60 6.49
N GLY A 174 5.05 -8.54 7.28
CA GLY A 174 3.98 -7.89 8.03
C GLY A 174 2.86 -7.40 7.11
N LEU A 175 3.20 -6.68 6.05
CA LEU A 175 2.26 -6.23 5.03
C LEU A 175 1.49 -7.41 4.40
N ARG A 176 2.15 -8.51 4.05
CA ARG A 176 1.50 -9.71 3.50
C ARG A 176 0.53 -10.34 4.47
N LYS A 177 0.91 -10.44 5.74
CA LYS A 177 0.04 -10.97 6.79
C LYS A 177 -1.20 -10.10 6.95
N PHE A 178 -1.02 -8.78 6.99
CA PHE A 178 -2.14 -7.84 7.05
C PHE A 178 -3.09 -8.00 5.85
N GLN A 179 -2.57 -8.00 4.63
CA GLN A 179 -3.38 -8.16 3.41
C GLN A 179 -4.15 -9.49 3.36
N ALA A 180 -3.55 -10.57 3.86
CA ALA A 180 -4.22 -11.87 3.92
C ALA A 180 -5.37 -11.89 4.95
N VAL A 181 -5.28 -11.08 5.99
CA VAL A 181 -6.18 -11.10 7.15
C VAL A 181 -7.28 -10.04 7.05
N ASP A 182 -7.03 -8.90 6.40
CA ASP A 182 -7.95 -7.76 6.31
C ASP A 182 -9.37 -8.11 5.82
N PRO A 183 -9.58 -8.94 4.78
CA PRO A 183 -10.94 -9.33 4.37
C PRO A 183 -11.71 -10.08 5.46
N VAL A 184 -11.00 -10.94 6.21
CA VAL A 184 -11.57 -11.76 7.28
C VAL A 184 -11.94 -10.89 8.47
N GLU A 185 -11.07 -9.93 8.82
CA GLU A 185 -11.36 -8.94 9.87
C GLU A 185 -12.57 -8.08 9.54
N ARG A 186 -12.64 -7.55 8.32
CA ARG A 186 -13.79 -6.75 7.89
C ARG A 186 -15.08 -7.54 8.01
N ALA A 187 -15.09 -8.80 7.58
CA ALA A 187 -16.27 -9.66 7.74
C ALA A 187 -16.63 -9.93 9.21
N LEU A 188 -15.64 -10.09 10.10
CA LEU A 188 -15.86 -10.24 11.53
C LEU A 188 -16.47 -8.99 12.17
N LEU A 189 -15.91 -7.82 11.86
CA LEU A 189 -16.40 -6.54 12.35
C LEU A 189 -17.77 -6.20 11.75
N ASP A 190 -18.00 -6.47 10.47
CA ASP A 190 -19.30 -6.31 9.83
C ASP A 190 -20.36 -7.21 10.46
N TYR A 191 -20.03 -8.46 10.78
CA TYR A 191 -20.92 -9.34 11.52
C TYR A 191 -21.23 -8.77 12.91
N ALA A 192 -20.21 -8.31 13.65
CA ALA A 192 -20.39 -7.73 14.98
C ALA A 192 -21.25 -6.44 14.94
N THR A 193 -21.02 -5.57 13.97
CA THR A 193 -21.73 -4.29 13.82
C THR A 193 -23.13 -4.49 13.28
N HIS A 194 -23.26 -5.09 12.09
CA HIS A 194 -24.53 -5.13 11.36
C HIS A 194 -25.45 -6.28 11.77
N THR A 195 -24.90 -7.40 12.27
CA THR A 195 -25.70 -8.56 12.69
C THR A 195 -25.96 -8.58 14.18
N LEU A 196 -24.94 -8.24 15.00
CA LEU A 196 -25.07 -8.26 16.47
C LEU A 196 -25.40 -6.90 17.09
N GLY A 197 -25.32 -5.80 16.34
CA GLY A 197 -25.63 -4.46 16.82
C GLY A 197 -24.53 -3.84 17.69
N SER A 198 -23.27 -4.05 17.32
CA SER A 198 -22.07 -3.51 18.00
C SER A 198 -22.00 -3.81 19.50
N PRO A 199 -22.10 -5.08 19.93
CA PRO A 199 -22.04 -5.42 21.34
C PRO A 199 -20.64 -5.17 21.91
N ALA A 200 -20.55 -4.67 23.14
CA ALA A 200 -19.26 -4.57 23.85
C ALA A 200 -18.64 -5.95 24.13
N GLN A 201 -19.48 -6.98 24.24
CA GLN A 201 -19.04 -8.36 24.39
C GLN A 201 -20.07 -9.35 23.83
N PHE A 202 -19.61 -10.46 23.25
CA PHE A 202 -20.50 -11.54 22.84
C PHE A 202 -19.85 -12.92 22.91
N SER A 203 -20.66 -13.95 23.16
CA SER A 203 -20.21 -15.35 23.17
C SER A 203 -20.44 -16.00 21.81
N THR A 204 -19.41 -16.67 21.30
CA THR A 204 -19.43 -17.35 20.00
C THR A 204 -18.57 -18.63 20.02
N SER A 205 -18.43 -19.27 18.86
CA SER A 205 -17.48 -20.34 18.57
C SER A 205 -16.95 -20.14 17.16
N LEU A 206 -15.78 -20.72 16.81
CA LEU A 206 -15.24 -20.60 15.46
C LEU A 206 -16.24 -21.13 14.44
N GLN A 207 -16.87 -22.28 14.70
CA GLN A 207 -17.93 -22.83 13.84
C GLN A 207 -19.08 -21.86 13.53
N ARG A 208 -19.42 -20.99 14.50
CA ARG A 208 -20.50 -20.01 14.31
C ARG A 208 -19.99 -18.83 13.50
N LEU A 209 -18.75 -18.41 13.72
CA LEU A 209 -18.09 -17.39 12.91
C LEU A 209 -17.92 -17.85 11.47
N GLU A 210 -17.46 -19.08 11.23
CA GLU A 210 -17.34 -19.67 9.88
C GLU A 210 -18.67 -19.60 9.12
N ARG A 211 -19.79 -19.93 9.78
CA ARG A 211 -21.13 -19.83 9.17
C ARG A 211 -21.59 -18.40 8.93
N ALA A 212 -21.11 -17.44 9.74
CA ALA A 212 -21.52 -16.05 9.66
C ALA A 212 -20.72 -15.26 8.62
N THR A 213 -19.43 -15.55 8.50
CA THR A 213 -18.49 -14.80 7.65
C THR A 213 -18.11 -15.55 6.38
N GLY A 214 -18.27 -16.87 6.33
CA GLY A 214 -17.89 -17.71 5.19
C GLY A 214 -16.41 -18.10 5.13
N PHE A 215 -15.58 -17.59 6.05
CA PHE A 215 -14.16 -17.93 6.17
C PHE A 215 -13.94 -19.16 7.04
N ASP A 216 -12.83 -19.87 6.82
CA ASP A 216 -12.51 -21.07 7.60
C ASP A 216 -11.91 -20.75 8.98
N ALA A 217 -11.86 -21.78 9.83
CA ALA A 217 -11.36 -21.64 11.20
C ALA A 217 -9.90 -21.14 11.31
N ASP A 218 -9.03 -21.41 10.33
CA ASP A 218 -7.62 -20.97 10.38
C ASP A 218 -7.50 -19.50 9.99
N GLU A 219 -8.21 -19.07 8.94
CA GLU A 219 -8.35 -17.67 8.56
C GLU A 219 -8.92 -16.83 9.71
N LEU A 220 -9.97 -17.34 10.36
CA LEU A 220 -10.60 -16.69 11.51
C LEU A 220 -9.66 -16.61 12.71
N ARG A 221 -8.84 -17.63 12.98
CA ARG A 221 -7.84 -17.56 14.05
C ARG A 221 -6.79 -16.48 13.75
N ALA A 222 -6.30 -16.41 12.53
CA ALA A 222 -5.32 -15.39 12.14
C ALA A 222 -5.90 -13.97 12.29
N ALA A 223 -7.14 -13.77 11.88
CA ALA A 223 -7.83 -12.48 12.05
C ALA A 223 -8.07 -12.12 13.51
N LEU A 224 -8.52 -13.07 14.34
CA LEU A 224 -8.68 -12.82 15.76
C LEU A 224 -7.33 -12.55 16.45
N ASP A 225 -6.25 -13.23 16.05
CA ASP A 225 -4.90 -13.00 16.59
C ASP A 225 -4.39 -11.59 16.24
N HIS A 226 -4.64 -11.14 15.00
CA HIS A 226 -4.28 -9.82 14.54
C HIS A 226 -5.06 -8.72 15.27
N LEU A 227 -6.38 -8.87 15.41
CA LEU A 227 -7.22 -7.94 16.20
C LEU A 227 -6.83 -7.90 17.69
N VAL A 228 -6.38 -9.01 18.28
CA VAL A 228 -5.85 -9.02 19.67
C VAL A 228 -4.53 -8.24 19.75
N SER A 229 -3.70 -8.34 18.70
CA SER A 229 -2.35 -7.74 18.67
C SER A 229 -2.36 -6.23 18.40
N ARG A 230 -3.42 -5.72 17.78
CA ARG A 230 -3.58 -4.30 17.44
C ARG A 230 -4.13 -3.52 18.64
N ASP A 231 -3.23 -3.08 19.52
CA ASP A 231 -3.51 -2.35 20.77
C ASP A 231 -4.60 -2.95 21.68
N GLY A 232 -4.92 -4.24 21.48
CA GLY A 232 -6.00 -4.91 22.19
C GLY A 232 -7.40 -4.52 21.75
N GLU A 233 -7.60 -4.15 20.47
CA GLU A 233 -8.93 -3.89 19.84
C GLU A 233 -9.97 -4.94 20.26
N ILE A 234 -9.54 -6.20 20.41
CA ILE A 234 -10.34 -7.24 21.07
C ILE A 234 -9.58 -8.00 22.15
N GLN A 235 -10.35 -8.64 23.04
CA GLN A 235 -9.86 -9.67 23.96
C GLN A 235 -10.68 -10.95 23.85
N LEU A 236 -9.99 -12.08 23.89
CA LEU A 236 -10.59 -13.42 23.82
C LEU A 236 -10.59 -14.07 25.20
N HIS A 237 -11.76 -14.49 25.66
CA HIS A 237 -11.95 -15.08 26.98
C HIS A 237 -12.59 -16.46 26.90
N ARG A 238 -12.19 -17.38 27.78
CA ARG A 238 -12.80 -18.71 27.88
C ARG A 238 -12.88 -19.19 29.33
N GLY A 239 -13.91 -19.98 29.61
CA GLY A 239 -14.11 -20.65 30.90
C GLY A 239 -14.92 -19.85 31.91
N GLN A 240 -15.03 -20.43 33.12
CA GLN A 240 -15.58 -19.81 34.31
C GLN A 240 -14.65 -20.17 35.49
N PRO A 241 -13.89 -19.22 36.06
CA PRO A 241 -13.85 -17.79 35.71
C PRO A 241 -13.27 -17.53 34.29
N PRO A 242 -13.60 -16.40 33.64
CA PRO A 242 -13.06 -16.04 32.33
C PRO A 242 -11.54 -15.85 32.39
N ALA A 243 -10.81 -16.58 31.55
CA ALA A 243 -9.38 -16.44 31.36
C ALA A 243 -9.08 -15.97 29.93
N VAL A 244 -8.12 -15.05 29.78
CA VAL A 244 -7.63 -14.60 28.48
C VAL A 244 -6.94 -15.76 27.77
N ILE A 245 -7.25 -15.95 26.49
CA ILE A 245 -6.70 -17.02 25.66
C ILE A 245 -6.17 -16.47 24.33
N ALA A 246 -5.20 -17.17 23.74
CA ALA A 246 -4.71 -16.83 22.40
C ALA A 246 -5.65 -17.42 21.33
N ALA A 247 -5.73 -16.76 20.17
CA ALA A 247 -6.57 -17.21 19.07
C ALA A 247 -6.18 -18.61 18.57
N LYS A 248 -4.88 -18.92 18.55
CA LYS A 248 -4.35 -20.25 18.19
C LYS A 248 -4.89 -21.41 19.05
N ASP A 249 -5.31 -21.13 20.29
CA ASP A 249 -5.81 -22.15 21.22
C ASP A 249 -7.32 -22.40 21.08
N LEU A 250 -7.99 -21.66 20.18
CA LEU A 250 -9.41 -21.83 19.89
C LEU A 250 -9.66 -23.10 19.07
N THR A 251 -10.36 -24.07 19.65
CA THR A 251 -10.86 -25.22 18.89
C THR A 251 -12.19 -24.89 18.23
N VAL A 252 -12.48 -25.46 17.05
CA VAL A 252 -13.66 -25.15 16.20
C VAL A 252 -15.00 -25.07 16.96
N HIS A 253 -15.26 -26.03 17.85
CA HIS A 253 -16.54 -26.16 18.55
C HIS A 253 -16.55 -25.53 19.95
N SER A 254 -15.41 -25.05 20.46
CA SER A 254 -15.37 -24.49 21.80
C SER A 254 -15.99 -23.10 21.82
N ARG A 255 -16.81 -22.85 22.85
CA ARG A 255 -17.34 -21.52 23.11
C ARG A 255 -16.26 -20.66 23.75
N PHE A 256 -16.19 -19.42 23.27
CA PHE A 256 -15.38 -18.36 23.83
C PHE A 256 -16.20 -17.06 23.81
N GLN A 257 -15.66 -16.03 24.43
CA GLN A 257 -16.23 -14.70 24.49
C GLN A 257 -15.24 -13.72 23.87
N ILE A 258 -15.76 -12.83 23.03
CA ILE A 258 -15.00 -11.71 22.47
C ILE A 258 -15.49 -10.46 23.21
N THR A 259 -14.54 -9.68 23.71
CA THR A 259 -14.75 -8.31 24.20
C THR A 259 -14.14 -7.37 23.17
N LEU A 260 -14.85 -6.30 22.81
CA LEU A 260 -14.41 -5.35 21.77
C LEU A 260 -14.26 -3.97 22.38
N ASP A 261 -13.16 -3.31 22.07
CA ASP A 261 -12.99 -1.89 22.27
C ASP A 261 -13.39 -1.14 21.01
N TRP A 262 -14.67 -0.79 20.91
CA TRP A 262 -15.19 -0.05 19.75
C TRP A 262 -14.53 1.31 19.58
N ALA A 263 -14.09 1.97 20.65
CA ALA A 263 -13.42 3.26 20.54
C ALA A 263 -12.05 3.09 19.86
N GLY A 264 -11.26 2.11 20.30
CA GLY A 264 -9.99 1.77 19.64
C GLY A 264 -10.16 1.30 18.20
N ILE A 265 -11.17 0.48 17.93
CA ILE A 265 -11.48 -0.01 16.57
C ILE A 265 -11.86 1.16 15.64
N ASP A 266 -12.72 2.07 16.10
CA ASP A 266 -13.17 3.21 15.30
C ASP A 266 -12.04 4.22 15.08
N GLU A 267 -11.17 4.45 16.07
CA GLU A 267 -10.00 5.32 15.96
C GLU A 267 -8.97 4.76 14.97
N ALA A 268 -8.64 3.47 15.08
CA ALA A 268 -7.65 2.81 14.22
C ALA A 268 -8.12 2.57 12.77
N ARG A 269 -9.40 2.82 12.48
CA ARG A 269 -10.04 2.62 11.17
C ARG A 269 -10.67 3.90 10.61
N SER A 270 -10.72 4.98 11.39
CA SER A 270 -11.06 6.29 10.86
C SER A 270 -9.90 6.77 10.00
N PRO A 271 -10.12 7.09 8.70
CA PRO A 271 -9.11 7.82 7.95
C PRO A 271 -8.93 9.15 8.66
N VAL A 272 -7.76 9.38 9.24
CA VAL A 272 -7.36 10.73 9.68
C VAL A 272 -7.25 11.56 8.40
N VAL A 273 -8.37 12.15 8.00
CA VAL A 273 -8.38 13.24 7.03
C VAL A 273 -8.07 14.48 7.85
N HIS A 274 -6.78 14.82 7.95
CA HIS A 274 -6.42 16.18 8.29
C HIS A 274 -6.86 17.07 7.11
N VAL A 275 -8.06 17.63 7.24
CA VAL A 275 -8.49 18.80 6.47
C VAL A 275 -8.22 20.01 7.35
N ASP A 276 -7.07 20.65 7.11
CA ASP A 276 -6.83 22.10 7.01
C ASP A 276 -5.37 22.46 7.31
#